data_AF-A0A5N6EFL3-F1
#
_entry.id   AF-A0A5N6EFL3-F1
#
_cell.length_a   1.000
_cell.length_b   1.000
_cell.length_c   1.000
_cell.angle_alpha   90.00
_cell.angle_beta   90.00
_cell.angle_gamma   90.00
#
_symmetry.space_group_name_H-M   'P 1'
#
loop_
_entity.id
_entity.type
_entity.pdbx_description
1 polymer ?
#
loop_
_entity_poly.entity_id
_entity_poly.type
_entity_poly.pdbx_seq_one_letter_code
_entity_poly.pdbx_strand_id
1 'polypeptide(L)'
;MKEKGQSEKMPNNGTVNDGPTLVLDYLRKQNRPYSATDVSANLHNKVTKTYAAKVLRELHQSQKIEGRASGRQAVYHALQKGADESTLERVVVLDDHILQLQEQLTNLKGYAKNARAELATLRATPLAFDLQESINHLQVEKETAFAILTQAQGTSAGQVDEEDRTIAKRVWECWQKRVNLRRKVCRDLWRRCLEMVDKDVTREELWV
;
A
#
# COMPACT_ATOMS: atom_id res chain seq x y z
N MET A 1 33.35 -23.10 -47.80
CA MET A 1 33.39 -21.80 -47.09
C MET A 1 32.44 -21.85 -45.92
N LYS A 2 32.89 -21.33 -44.78
CA LYS A 2 32.21 -21.12 -43.49
C LYS A 2 31.99 -22.36 -42.61
N GLU A 3 32.21 -22.31 -41.31
CA GLU A 3 33.26 -21.74 -40.47
C GLU A 3 33.10 -22.41 -39.10
N LYS A 4 34.21 -22.53 -38.37
CA LYS A 4 34.29 -23.12 -37.03
C LYS A 4 33.42 -22.35 -36.03
N GLY A 5 32.60 -23.07 -35.26
CA GLY A 5 32.15 -22.64 -33.95
C GLY A 5 32.92 -23.42 -32.88
N GLN A 6 33.98 -22.82 -32.34
CA GLN A 6 34.70 -23.35 -31.18
C GLN A 6 33.77 -23.25 -29.96
N SER A 7 33.42 -24.40 -29.37
CA SER A 7 32.94 -24.43 -27.99
C SER A 7 34.17 -24.33 -27.10
N GLU A 8 34.37 -23.15 -26.51
CA GLU A 8 35.39 -22.91 -25.51
C GLU A 8 35.19 -23.87 -24.34
N LYS A 9 36.09 -24.85 -24.25
CA LYS A 9 36.34 -25.58 -23.01
C LYS A 9 36.84 -24.56 -21.99
N MET A 10 36.03 -24.27 -20.98
CA MET A 10 36.51 -23.57 -19.79
C MET A 10 37.71 -24.33 -19.20
N PRO A 11 38.78 -23.63 -18.81
CA PRO A 11 39.97 -24.25 -18.27
C PRO A 11 39.63 -24.88 -16.91
N ASN A 12 39.59 -26.21 -16.91
CA ASN A 12 39.62 -27.03 -15.70
C ASN A 12 41.06 -27.01 -15.18
N ASN A 13 41.38 -26.04 -14.34
CA ASN A 13 42.69 -25.98 -13.70
C ASN A 13 42.56 -25.57 -12.23
N GLY A 14 42.65 -26.57 -11.35
CA GLY A 14 43.38 -26.42 -10.08
C GLY A 14 42.60 -25.98 -8.83
N THR A 15 41.84 -26.89 -8.21
CA THR A 15 41.99 -27.22 -6.78
C THR A 15 41.47 -28.63 -6.51
N VAL A 16 42.30 -29.65 -6.78
CA VAL A 16 42.00 -31.08 -6.52
C VAL A 16 41.77 -31.37 -5.02
N ASN A 17 41.95 -30.39 -4.13
CA ASN A 17 41.79 -30.51 -2.68
C ASN A 17 40.61 -29.71 -2.07
N ASP A 18 39.79 -29.00 -2.85
CA ASP A 18 38.67 -28.22 -2.27
C ASP A 18 37.42 -29.04 -2.00
N GLY A 19 37.18 -30.13 -2.72
CA GLY A 19 36.00 -30.97 -2.52
C GLY A 19 35.91 -31.60 -1.12
N PRO A 20 36.97 -32.27 -0.63
CA PRO A 20 36.98 -32.90 0.69
C PRO A 20 36.91 -31.91 1.85
N THR A 21 37.61 -30.79 1.74
CA THR A 21 37.58 -29.71 2.74
C THR A 21 36.22 -29.05 2.79
N LEU A 22 35.60 -28.77 1.64
CA LEU A 22 34.26 -28.19 1.54
C LEU A 22 33.19 -29.10 2.17
N VAL A 23 33.26 -30.42 1.95
CA VAL A 23 32.33 -31.38 2.59
C VAL A 23 32.55 -31.44 4.10
N LEU A 24 33.80 -31.48 4.56
CA LEU A 24 34.13 -31.50 5.99
C LEU A 24 33.67 -30.22 6.70
N ASP A 25 33.95 -29.06 6.11
CA ASP A 25 33.55 -27.76 6.64
C ASP A 25 32.04 -27.61 6.67
N TYR A 26 31.35 -28.11 5.64
CA TYR A 26 29.90 -28.14 5.61
C TYR A 26 29.32 -28.98 6.77
N LEU A 27 29.82 -30.20 6.97
CA LEU A 27 29.38 -31.07 8.07
C LEU A 27 29.67 -30.46 9.45
N ARG A 28 30.80 -29.77 9.61
CA ARG A 28 31.16 -29.07 10.85
C ARG A 28 30.25 -27.87 11.13
N LYS A 29 29.98 -27.06 10.11
CA LYS A 29 29.12 -25.86 10.24
C LYS A 29 27.68 -26.24 10.56
N GLN A 30 27.15 -27.25 9.90
CA GLN A 30 25.76 -27.67 10.11
C GLN A 30 25.59 -28.54 11.36
N ASN A 31 26.64 -29.29 11.76
CA ASN A 31 26.66 -30.21 12.88
C ASN A 31 25.42 -31.13 12.94
N ARG A 32 24.95 -31.58 11.77
CA ARG A 32 23.80 -32.46 11.57
C ARG A 32 24.20 -33.68 10.75
N PRO A 33 23.55 -34.83 10.96
CA PRO A 33 23.81 -36.05 10.20
C PRO A 33 23.20 -35.94 8.79
N TYR A 34 24.00 -36.18 7.75
CA TYR A 34 23.58 -36.09 6.34
C TYR A 34 24.02 -37.30 5.50
N SER A 35 23.22 -37.65 4.50
CA SER A 35 23.61 -38.64 3.49
C SER A 35 24.41 -38.00 2.34
N ALA A 36 25.04 -38.82 1.50
CA ALA A 36 25.72 -38.33 0.30
C ALA A 36 24.79 -37.59 -0.67
N THR A 37 23.50 -37.97 -0.72
CA THR A 37 22.49 -37.27 -1.54
C THR A 37 22.26 -35.88 -0.98
N ASP A 38 22.05 -35.77 0.34
CA ASP A 38 21.75 -34.50 1.01
C ASP A 38 22.94 -33.54 0.92
N VAL A 39 24.16 -34.04 1.13
CA VAL A 39 25.38 -33.23 1.00
C VAL A 39 25.51 -32.66 -0.42
N SER A 40 25.28 -33.48 -1.46
CA SER A 40 25.35 -33.00 -2.84
C SER A 40 24.28 -31.96 -3.17
N ALA A 41 23.06 -32.14 -2.66
CA ALA A 41 21.95 -31.23 -2.88
C ALA A 41 22.17 -29.90 -2.13
N ASN A 42 22.58 -29.97 -0.86
CA ASN A 42 22.79 -28.78 -0.01
C ASN A 42 24.01 -27.96 -0.43
N LEU A 43 24.99 -28.58 -1.09
CA LEU A 43 26.12 -27.90 -1.72
C LEU A 43 25.81 -27.45 -3.16
N HIS A 44 24.54 -27.48 -3.58
CA HIS A 44 24.08 -27.07 -4.91
C HIS A 44 24.86 -27.75 -6.05
N ASN A 45 25.11 -29.05 -5.93
CA ASN A 45 25.86 -29.85 -6.90
C ASN A 45 27.31 -29.40 -7.18
N LYS A 46 27.89 -28.53 -6.34
CA LYS A 46 29.35 -28.25 -6.37
C LYS A 46 30.18 -29.53 -6.17
N VAL A 47 29.61 -30.48 -5.45
CA VAL A 47 30.11 -31.85 -5.27
C VAL A 47 29.01 -32.78 -5.77
N THR A 48 29.28 -33.59 -6.80
CA THR A 48 28.29 -34.54 -7.32
C THR A 48 27.99 -35.64 -6.29
N LYS A 49 26.81 -36.25 -6.35
CA LYS A 49 26.40 -37.33 -5.41
C LYS A 49 27.42 -38.46 -5.33
N THR A 50 27.96 -38.90 -6.47
CA THR A 50 28.95 -39.98 -6.54
C THR A 50 30.28 -39.57 -5.90
N TYR A 51 30.72 -38.33 -6.15
CA TYR A 51 31.92 -37.78 -5.55
C TYR A 51 31.75 -37.54 -4.05
N ALA A 52 30.61 -37.00 -3.60
CA ALA A 52 30.26 -36.85 -2.19
C ALA A 52 30.28 -38.20 -1.46
N ALA A 53 29.71 -39.26 -2.06
CA ALA A 53 29.72 -40.60 -1.48
C ALA A 53 31.13 -41.19 -1.35
N LYS A 54 32.07 -40.81 -2.24
CA LYS A 54 33.48 -41.21 -2.16
C LYS A 54 34.19 -40.43 -1.05
N VAL A 55 34.09 -39.11 -1.08
CA VAL A 55 34.69 -38.20 -0.10
C VAL A 55 34.24 -38.52 1.33
N LEU A 56 32.94 -38.76 1.56
CA LEU A 56 32.41 -39.11 2.88
C LEU A 56 32.98 -40.44 3.40
N ARG A 57 33.14 -41.44 2.52
CA ARG A 57 33.81 -42.71 2.90
C ARG A 57 35.28 -42.49 3.24
N GLU A 58 36.00 -41.70 2.46
CA GLU A 58 37.42 -41.38 2.72
C GLU A 58 37.60 -40.58 4.02
N LEU A 59 36.72 -39.61 4.28
CA LEU A 59 36.72 -38.83 5.53
C LEU A 59 36.37 -39.70 6.74
N HIS A 60 35.49 -40.69 6.56
CA HIS A 60 35.17 -41.66 7.61
C HIS A 60 36.33 -42.63 7.89
N GLN A 61 36.97 -43.16 6.83
CA GLN A 61 38.15 -44.01 6.94
C GLN A 61 39.33 -43.30 7.59
N SER A 62 39.50 -42.00 7.31
CA SER A 62 40.52 -41.16 7.94
C SER A 62 40.12 -40.66 9.35
N GLN A 63 39.03 -41.18 9.92
CA GLN A 63 38.52 -40.82 11.24
C GLN A 63 38.32 -39.30 11.45
N LYS A 64 37.98 -38.57 10.38
CA LYS A 64 37.66 -37.12 10.48
C LYS A 64 36.17 -36.88 10.72
N ILE A 65 35.33 -37.84 10.35
CA ILE A 65 33.88 -37.85 10.53
C ILE A 65 33.42 -39.23 10.96
N GLU A 66 32.28 -39.30 11.62
CA GLU A 66 31.65 -40.56 11.98
C GLU A 66 30.49 -40.84 11.02
N GLY A 67 30.25 -42.12 10.75
CA GLY A 67 29.26 -42.57 9.79
C GLY A 67 28.56 -43.82 10.28
N ARG A 68 27.24 -43.88 10.08
CA ARG A 68 26.42 -45.05 10.40
C ARG A 68 25.56 -45.45 9.21
N ALA A 69 25.44 -46.76 9.00
CA ALA A 69 24.49 -47.29 8.02
C ALA A 69 23.06 -47.12 8.54
N SER A 70 22.20 -46.52 7.72
CA SER A 70 20.77 -46.35 7.96
C SER A 70 19.99 -47.02 6.83
N GLY A 71 19.76 -48.32 6.98
CA GLY A 71 19.13 -49.15 5.95
C GLY A 71 19.95 -49.19 4.66
N ARG A 72 19.38 -48.72 3.55
CA ARG A 72 20.03 -48.70 2.23
C ARG A 72 21.03 -47.55 2.02
N GLN A 73 21.07 -46.57 2.92
CA GLN A 73 21.93 -45.39 2.81
C GLN A 73 22.86 -45.28 4.02
N ALA A 74 24.00 -44.61 3.85
CA ALA A 74 24.90 -44.27 4.95
C ALA A 74 24.76 -42.77 5.27
N VAL A 75 24.75 -42.46 6.56
CA VAL A 75 24.61 -41.10 7.09
C VAL A 75 25.87 -40.76 7.86
N TYR A 76 26.42 -39.56 7.62
CA TYR A 76 27.67 -39.11 8.19
C TYR A 76 27.48 -37.79 8.96
N HIS A 77 28.23 -37.60 10.04
CA HIS A 77 28.24 -36.38 10.83
C HIS A 77 29.68 -36.02 11.25
N ALA A 78 29.89 -34.73 11.55
CA ALA A 78 31.15 -34.29 12.13
C ALA A 78 31.35 -34.92 13.53
N LEU A 79 32.61 -35.15 13.91
CA LEU A 79 32.94 -35.64 15.25
C LEU A 79 32.55 -34.61 16.31
N GLN A 80 31.82 -35.06 17.32
CA GLN A 80 31.45 -34.26 18.47
C GLN A 80 32.37 -34.63 19.63
N LYS A 81 32.98 -33.63 20.29
CA LYS A 81 33.70 -33.87 21.54
C LYS A 81 32.69 -34.18 22.64
N GLY A 82 33.01 -35.14 23.50
CA GLY A 82 32.23 -35.41 24.71
C GLY A 82 32.15 -34.16 25.60
N ALA A 83 31.06 -34.01 26.33
CA ALA A 83 30.92 -32.94 27.30
C ALA A 83 31.74 -33.28 28.55
N ASP A 84 32.77 -32.48 28.83
CA ASP A 84 33.47 -32.51 30.12
C ASP A 84 32.75 -31.60 31.11
N GLU A 85 32.95 -31.78 32.43
CA GLU A 85 32.32 -30.96 33.49
C GLU A 85 32.49 -29.44 33.27
N SER A 86 33.69 -29.02 32.84
CA SER A 86 33.98 -27.62 32.48
C SER A 86 33.15 -27.08 31.31
N THR A 87 32.61 -27.95 30.46
CA THR A 87 31.73 -27.58 29.35
C THR A 87 30.31 -27.35 29.85
N LEU A 88 29.85 -28.17 30.82
CA LEU A 88 28.54 -28.03 31.44
C LEU A 88 28.41 -26.72 32.21
N GLU A 89 29.41 -26.36 33.03
CA GLU A 89 29.43 -25.07 33.74
C GLU A 89 29.36 -23.87 32.77
N ARG A 90 30.07 -23.94 31.65
CA ARG A 90 30.02 -22.88 30.61
C ARG A 90 28.67 -22.80 29.93
N VAL A 91 27.97 -23.91 29.74
CA VAL A 91 26.62 -23.92 29.15
C VAL A 91 25.65 -23.16 30.05
N VAL A 92 25.69 -23.40 31.37
CA VAL A 92 24.84 -22.68 32.33
C VAL A 92 25.07 -21.17 32.28
N VAL A 93 26.34 -20.73 32.26
CA VAL A 93 26.69 -19.30 32.15
C VAL A 93 26.18 -18.70 30.82
N LEU A 94 26.27 -19.46 29.73
CA LEU A 94 25.76 -19.01 28.43
C LEU A 94 24.24 -18.92 28.41
N ASP A 95 23.54 -19.86 29.04
CA ASP A 95 22.08 -19.83 29.16
C ASP A 95 21.62 -18.61 29.97
N ASP A 96 22.29 -18.27 31.07
CA ASP A 96 22.01 -17.05 31.84
C ASP A 96 22.23 -15.79 30.99
N HIS A 97 23.32 -15.72 30.23
CA HIS A 97 23.55 -14.62 29.29
C HIS A 97 22.50 -14.54 28.18
N ILE A 98 22.03 -15.68 27.66
CA ILE A 98 20.95 -15.72 26.66
C ILE A 98 19.68 -15.13 27.25
N LEU A 99 19.31 -15.50 28.48
CA LEU A 99 18.13 -14.97 29.16
C LEU A 99 18.24 -13.45 29.37
N GLN A 100 19.39 -12.98 29.86
CA GLN A 100 19.65 -11.54 30.04
C GLN A 100 19.53 -10.77 28.72
N LEU A 101 20.13 -11.28 27.64
CA LEU A 101 20.05 -10.65 26.33
C LEU A 101 18.63 -10.67 25.76
N GLN A 102 17.87 -11.74 25.99
CA GLN A 102 16.46 -11.81 25.58
C GLN A 102 15.62 -10.75 26.30
N GLU A 103 15.80 -10.59 27.61
CA GLU A 103 15.12 -9.57 28.40
C GLU A 103 15.47 -8.16 27.88
N GLN A 104 16.75 -7.86 27.69
CA GLN A 104 17.20 -6.58 27.12
C GLN A 104 16.58 -6.32 25.74
N LEU A 105 16.51 -7.34 24.89
CA LEU A 105 15.91 -7.24 23.57
C LEU A 105 14.41 -6.93 23.66
N THR A 106 13.68 -7.57 24.59
CA THR A 106 12.26 -7.27 24.82
C THR A 106 12.05 -5.84 25.30
N ASN A 107 12.88 -5.36 26.22
CA ASN A 107 12.82 -4.00 26.75
C ASN A 107 13.10 -2.98 25.65
N LEU A 108 14.19 -3.15 24.89
CA LEU A 108 14.55 -2.26 23.79
C LEU A 108 13.49 -2.23 22.68
N LYS A 109 12.86 -3.37 22.36
CA LYS A 109 11.72 -3.40 21.44
C LYS A 109 10.54 -2.59 21.97
N GLY A 110 10.26 -2.67 23.28
CA GLY A 110 9.25 -1.86 23.96
C GLY A 110 9.55 -0.36 23.82
N TYR A 111 10.76 0.07 24.19
CA TYR A 111 11.20 1.46 24.04
C TYR A 111 11.08 1.97 22.60
N ALA A 112 11.54 1.18 21.63
CA ALA A 112 11.48 1.56 20.23
C ALA A 112 10.04 1.63 19.69
N LYS A 113 9.10 0.88 20.27
CA LYS A 113 7.66 1.00 19.95
C LYS A 113 7.09 2.29 20.50
N ASN A 114 7.37 2.60 21.77
CA ASN A 114 6.86 3.80 22.44
C ASN A 114 7.41 5.08 21.77
N ALA A 115 8.72 5.14 21.51
CA ALA A 115 9.33 6.27 20.81
C ALA A 115 8.75 6.49 19.41
N ARG A 116 8.43 5.41 18.67
CA ARG A 116 7.75 5.53 17.38
C ARG A 116 6.31 6.06 17.52
N ALA A 117 5.59 5.65 18.55
CA ALA A 117 4.25 6.15 18.82
C ALA A 117 4.28 7.65 19.17
N GLU A 118 5.20 8.07 20.06
CA GLU A 118 5.40 9.49 20.40
C GLU A 118 5.75 10.32 19.16
N LEU A 119 6.69 9.84 18.35
CA LEU A 119 7.06 10.52 17.11
C LEU A 119 5.89 10.62 16.13
N ALA A 120 5.05 9.59 16.01
CA ALA A 120 3.85 9.63 15.19
C ALA A 120 2.85 10.69 15.72
N THR A 121 2.67 10.80 17.04
CA THR A 121 1.81 11.85 17.63
C THR A 121 2.36 13.25 17.38
N LEU A 122 3.67 13.46 17.53
CA LEU A 122 4.34 14.75 17.28
C LEU A 122 4.32 15.15 15.80
N ARG A 123 4.32 14.18 14.88
CA ARG A 123 4.17 14.45 13.44
C ARG A 123 2.73 14.72 13.05
N ALA A 124 1.76 14.14 13.75
CA ALA A 124 0.34 14.41 13.53
C ALA A 124 -0.06 15.79 14.04
N THR A 125 0.64 16.35 15.03
CA THR A 125 0.50 17.75 15.42
C THR A 125 1.16 18.65 14.37
N PRO A 126 0.39 19.47 13.62
CA PRO A 126 0.97 20.42 12.67
C PRO A 126 1.87 21.42 13.40
N LEU A 127 2.92 21.89 12.74
CA LEU A 127 3.81 22.89 13.35
C LEU A 127 3.02 24.19 13.55
N ALA A 128 3.37 24.92 14.61
CA ALA A 128 2.73 26.20 14.94
C ALA A 128 2.78 27.22 13.78
N PHE A 129 3.84 27.16 12.97
CA PHE A 129 3.99 27.98 11.78
C PHE A 129 2.97 27.61 10.69
N ASP A 130 2.82 26.31 10.36
CA ASP A 130 1.87 25.83 9.35
C ASP A 130 0.42 26.16 9.74
N LEU A 131 0.12 26.10 11.05
CA LEU A 131 -1.17 26.53 11.59
C LEU A 131 -1.40 28.04 11.40
N GLN A 132 -0.38 28.88 11.64
CA GLN A 132 -0.49 30.32 11.41
C GLN A 132 -0.69 30.67 9.94
N GLU A 133 0.02 30.01 9.03
CA GLU A 133 -0.17 30.18 7.58
C GLU A 133 -1.61 29.80 7.17
N SER A 134 -2.10 28.66 7.66
CA SER A 134 -3.47 28.20 7.40
C SER A 134 -4.52 29.17 7.93
N ILE A 135 -4.32 29.72 9.14
CA ILE A 135 -5.21 30.74 9.73
C ILE A 135 -5.24 31.99 8.86
N ASN A 136 -4.07 32.50 8.45
CA ASN A 136 -3.98 33.68 7.61
C ASN A 136 -4.68 33.46 6.26
N HIS A 137 -4.49 32.29 5.65
CA HIS A 137 -5.18 31.93 4.40
C HIS A 137 -6.69 31.90 4.56
N LEU A 138 -7.21 31.20 5.57
CA LEU A 138 -8.64 31.13 5.86
C LEU A 138 -9.24 32.51 6.16
N GLN A 139 -8.46 33.41 6.77
CA GLN A 139 -8.89 34.77 7.07
C GLN A 139 -9.02 35.61 5.79
N VAL A 140 -8.09 35.48 4.85
CA VAL A 140 -8.20 36.09 3.51
C VAL A 140 -9.39 35.51 2.73
N GLU A 141 -9.59 34.20 2.74
CA GLU A 141 -10.76 33.57 2.09
C GLU A 141 -12.07 34.06 2.69
N LYS A 142 -12.14 34.19 4.01
CA LYS A 142 -13.29 34.77 4.69
C LYS A 142 -13.53 36.20 4.23
N GLU A 143 -12.52 37.06 4.26
CA GLU A 143 -12.65 38.47 3.86
C GLU A 143 -13.09 38.63 2.40
N THR A 144 -12.52 37.82 1.50
CA THR A 144 -12.91 37.82 0.08
C THR A 144 -14.34 37.33 -0.13
N ALA A 145 -14.75 36.25 0.53
CA ALA A 145 -16.13 35.76 0.49
C ALA A 145 -17.12 36.81 1.03
N PHE A 146 -16.78 37.48 2.14
CA PHE A 146 -17.60 38.57 2.69
C PHE A 146 -17.67 39.77 1.75
N ALA A 147 -16.57 40.14 1.10
CA ALA A 147 -16.56 41.24 0.12
C ALA A 147 -17.45 40.91 -1.09
N ILE A 148 -17.38 39.69 -1.62
CA ILE A 148 -18.23 39.21 -2.71
C ILE A 148 -19.70 39.24 -2.29
N LEU A 149 -20.02 38.74 -1.09
CA LEU A 149 -21.37 38.73 -0.55
C LEU A 149 -21.92 40.15 -0.38
N THR A 150 -21.11 41.08 0.14
CA THR A 150 -21.50 42.48 0.32
C THR A 150 -21.75 43.17 -1.02
N GLN A 151 -20.90 42.92 -2.03
CA GLN A 151 -21.12 43.44 -3.39
C GLN A 151 -22.39 42.85 -4.03
N ALA A 152 -22.65 41.56 -3.85
CA ALA A 152 -23.85 40.90 -4.35
C ALA A 152 -25.12 41.44 -3.67
N GLN A 153 -25.06 41.73 -2.36
CA GLN A 153 -26.17 42.36 -1.62
C GLN A 153 -26.39 43.82 -2.03
N GLY A 154 -25.35 44.56 -2.41
CA GLY A 154 -25.48 45.92 -2.94
C GLY A 154 -26.04 45.99 -4.37
N THR A 155 -25.93 44.90 -5.15
CA THR A 155 -26.31 44.85 -6.57
C THR A 155 -27.61 44.10 -6.84
N SER A 156 -28.00 43.16 -5.95
CA SER A 156 -29.25 42.40 -6.07
C SER A 156 -30.30 42.88 -5.08
N ALA A 157 -31.52 43.05 -5.55
CA ALA A 157 -32.68 43.37 -4.73
C ALA A 157 -32.97 42.22 -3.75
N GLY A 158 -32.39 42.29 -2.56
CA GLY A 158 -32.68 41.44 -1.40
C GLY A 158 -32.35 39.96 -1.59
N GLN A 159 -31.76 39.33 -0.57
CA GLN A 159 -31.84 37.89 -0.43
C GLN A 159 -33.33 37.54 -0.26
N VAL A 160 -34.01 37.20 -1.37
CA VAL A 160 -35.40 36.74 -1.31
C VAL A 160 -35.37 35.32 -0.78
N ASP A 161 -36.04 35.11 0.35
CA ASP A 161 -36.20 33.78 0.91
C ASP A 161 -36.88 32.86 -0.11
N GLU A 162 -36.49 31.59 -0.14
CA GLU A 162 -37.02 30.66 -1.15
C GLU A 162 -38.53 30.50 -0.99
N GLU A 163 -39.04 30.61 0.25
CA GLU A 163 -40.47 30.64 0.56
C GLU A 163 -41.16 31.84 -0.10
N ASP A 164 -40.64 33.06 0.08
CA ASP A 164 -41.15 34.28 -0.54
C ASP A 164 -41.13 34.20 -2.07
N ARG A 165 -40.08 33.61 -2.64
CA ARG A 165 -39.98 33.38 -4.09
C ARG A 165 -41.08 32.45 -4.60
N THR A 166 -41.37 31.38 -3.86
CA THR A 166 -42.43 30.44 -4.24
C THR A 166 -43.82 31.08 -4.17
N ILE A 167 -44.06 31.91 -3.15
CA ILE A 167 -45.31 32.68 -2.99
C ILE A 167 -45.48 33.66 -4.15
N ALA A 168 -44.44 34.46 -4.44
CA ALA A 168 -44.47 35.42 -5.54
C ALA A 168 -44.74 34.74 -6.89
N LYS A 169 -44.11 33.59 -7.14
CA LYS A 169 -44.35 32.79 -8.35
C LYS A 169 -45.80 32.31 -8.45
N ARG A 170 -46.37 31.77 -7.37
CA ARG A 170 -47.78 31.32 -7.35
C ARG A 170 -48.74 32.48 -7.63
N VAL A 171 -48.51 33.63 -7.02
CA VAL A 171 -49.31 34.84 -7.24
C VAL A 171 -49.21 35.29 -8.69
N TRP A 172 -48.01 35.33 -9.26
CA TRP A 172 -47.78 35.68 -10.67
C TRP A 172 -48.51 34.73 -11.62
N GLU A 173 -48.41 33.41 -11.43
CA GLU A 173 -49.12 32.42 -12.24
C GLU A 173 -50.64 32.59 -12.17
N CYS A 174 -51.18 32.90 -10.98
CA CYS A 174 -52.60 33.18 -10.80
C CYS A 174 -53.05 34.41 -11.60
N TRP A 175 -52.30 35.51 -11.52
CA TRP A 175 -52.58 36.72 -12.29
C TRP A 175 -52.46 36.51 -13.78
N GLN A 176 -51.44 35.79 -14.23
CA GLN A 176 -51.23 35.47 -15.64
C GLN A 176 -52.41 34.67 -16.22
N LYS A 177 -52.89 33.65 -15.49
CA LYS A 177 -54.09 32.88 -15.87
C LYS A 177 -55.33 33.79 -16.00
N ARG A 178 -55.54 34.69 -15.02
CA ARG A 178 -56.67 35.64 -15.04
C ARG A 178 -56.60 36.60 -16.22
N VAL A 179 -55.43 37.19 -16.50
CA VAL A 179 -55.23 38.10 -17.64
C VAL A 179 -55.47 37.38 -18.96
N ASN A 180 -54.96 36.14 -19.11
CA ASN A 180 -55.17 35.35 -20.30
C ASN A 180 -56.64 34.99 -20.52
N LEU A 181 -57.37 34.63 -19.46
CA LEU A 181 -58.80 34.36 -19.53
C LEU A 181 -59.59 35.61 -19.91
N ARG A 182 -59.33 36.75 -19.25
CA ARG A 182 -59.97 38.04 -19.59
C ARG A 182 -59.70 38.43 -21.04
N ARG A 183 -58.47 38.26 -21.52
CA ARG A 183 -58.10 38.51 -22.92
C ARG A 183 -58.84 37.58 -23.88
N LYS A 184 -59.06 36.31 -23.50
CA LYS A 184 -59.85 35.36 -24.31
C LYS A 184 -61.31 35.78 -24.37
N VAL A 185 -61.94 36.03 -23.22
CA VAL A 185 -63.34 36.48 -23.15
C VAL A 185 -63.55 37.77 -23.94
N CYS A 186 -62.68 38.76 -23.78
CA CYS A 186 -62.75 40.01 -24.55
C CYS A 186 -62.66 39.78 -26.06
N ARG A 187 -61.75 38.90 -26.51
CA ARG A 187 -61.61 38.56 -27.93
C ARG A 187 -62.81 37.78 -28.47
N ASP A 188 -63.37 36.86 -27.67
CA ASP A 188 -64.53 36.07 -28.06
C ASP A 188 -65.79 36.94 -28.15
N LEU A 189 -66.01 37.84 -27.18
CA LEU A 189 -67.08 38.84 -27.22
C LEU A 189 -66.92 39.76 -28.44
N TRP A 190 -65.73 40.30 -28.65
CA TRP A 190 -65.43 41.15 -29.80
C TRP A 190 -65.72 40.44 -31.13
N ARG A 191 -65.34 39.16 -31.25
CA ARG A 191 -65.63 38.36 -32.44
C ARG A 191 -67.12 38.18 -32.68
N ARG A 192 -67.90 37.86 -31.63
CA ARG A 192 -69.35 37.73 -31.73
C ARG A 192 -70.03 39.03 -32.14
N CYS A 193 -69.56 40.17 -31.61
CA CYS A 193 -70.05 41.47 -32.05
C CYS A 193 -69.79 41.68 -33.55
N LEU A 194 -68.59 41.36 -34.04
CA LEU A 194 -68.25 41.45 -35.47
C LEU A 194 -69.07 40.51 -36.36
N GLU A 195 -69.45 39.33 -35.89
CA GLU A 195 -70.29 38.37 -36.65
C GLU A 195 -71.73 38.88 -36.84
N MET A 196 -72.22 39.77 -35.97
CA MET A 196 -73.56 40.36 -36.01
C MET A 196 -73.63 41.69 -36.77
N VAL A 197 -72.48 42.20 -37.21
CA VAL A 197 -72.37 43.48 -37.93
C VAL A 197 -72.20 43.18 -39.43
N ASP A 198 -72.90 43.93 -40.28
CA ASP A 198 -72.82 43.77 -41.74
C ASP A 198 -71.36 43.93 -42.23
N LYS A 199 -70.99 43.16 -43.27
CA LYS A 199 -69.61 43.01 -43.76
C LYS A 199 -68.93 44.31 -44.21
N ASP A 200 -69.68 45.40 -44.32
CA ASP A 200 -69.25 46.69 -44.83
C ASP A 200 -68.89 47.71 -43.74
N VAL A 201 -69.02 47.36 -42.44
CA VAL A 201 -68.62 48.25 -41.32
C VAL A 201 -67.12 48.14 -41.05
N THR A 202 -66.44 49.28 -41.00
CA THR A 202 -64.97 49.34 -40.82
C THR A 202 -64.57 49.27 -39.35
N ARG A 203 -63.36 48.78 -39.07
CA ARG A 203 -62.83 48.62 -37.71
C ARG A 203 -62.74 49.96 -36.95
N GLU A 204 -62.54 51.06 -37.66
CA GLU A 204 -62.51 52.41 -37.08
C GLU A 204 -63.88 52.91 -36.60
N GLU A 205 -64.99 52.43 -37.16
CA GLU A 205 -66.36 52.83 -36.76
C GLU A 205 -66.84 52.09 -35.50
N LEU A 206 -66.25 50.94 -35.18
CA LEU A 206 -66.63 50.09 -34.04
C LEU A 206 -65.87 50.41 -32.73
N TRP A 207 -64.82 51.23 -32.80
CA TRP A 207 -63.94 51.56 -31.66
C TRP A 207 -63.91 53.07 -31.38
N VAL A 208 -65.08 53.71 -31.37
CA VAL A 208 -65.25 55.07 -30.81
C VAL A 208 -65.42 55.00 -29.30
#